data_AF-A0A1F7RSI4-F1
#
_entry.id   AF-A0A1F7RSI4-F1
#
_cell.length_a   1.000
_cell.length_b   1.000
_cell.length_c   1.000
_cell.angle_alpha   90.00
_cell.angle_beta   90.00
_cell.angle_gamma   90.00
#
_symmetry.space_group_name_H-M   'P 1'
#
loop_
_entity.id
_entity.type
_entity.pdbx_description
1 polymer ?
#
loop_
_entity_poly.entity_id
_entity_poly.type
_entity_poly.pdbx_seq_one_letter_code
_entity_poly.pdbx_strand_id
1 'polypeptide(L)' 'MQADILPIFRIEWINEEIHRAGVAALLAAGRKKLTLVDLVSFNVMHRLGLQTAFALDTHFKEQGFICLP' A
#
# COMPACT_ATOMS: atom_id res chain seq x y z
N MET A 1 7.12 31.46 20.82
CA MET A 1 6.13 30.39 20.61
C MET A 1 6.70 29.53 19.49
N GLN A 2 7.26 28.37 19.82
CA GLN A 2 7.82 27.44 18.83
C GLN A 2 6.61 26.87 18.06
N ALA A 3 6.56 27.00 16.74
CA ALA A 3 5.53 26.34 15.95
C ALA A 3 5.85 24.84 15.93
N ASP A 4 4.99 24.03 16.53
CA ASP A 4 5.05 22.58 16.39
C ASP A 4 4.75 22.24 14.92
N ILE A 5 5.77 21.83 14.18
CA ILE A 5 5.61 21.34 12.82
C ILE A 5 4.98 19.94 12.94
N LEU A 6 3.66 19.87 12.81
CA LEU A 6 2.96 18.59 12.69
C LEU A 6 3.41 17.90 11.40
N PRO A 7 3.72 16.59 11.43
CA PRO A 7 4.08 15.86 10.22
C PRO A 7 2.88 15.85 9.27
N ILE A 8 3.08 16.42 8.07
CA ILE A 8 2.06 16.45 7.01
C ILE A 8 1.76 15.03 6.51
N PHE A 9 2.68 14.09 6.72
CA PHE A 9 2.56 12.70 6.34
C PHE A 9 2.70 11.77 7.54
N ARG A 10 1.81 10.78 7.59
CA ARG A 10 1.94 9.61 8.48
C ARG A 10 2.72 8.53 7.74
N ILE A 11 3.85 8.12 8.31
CA ILE A 11 4.68 7.04 7.76
C ILE A 11 4.27 5.73 8.43
N GLU A 12 3.85 4.77 7.62
CA GLU A 12 3.49 3.43 8.06
C GLU A 12 4.64 2.47 7.73
N TRP A 13 5.27 1.93 8.76
CA TRP A 13 6.41 1.02 8.61
C TRP A 13 5.94 -0.41 8.33
N ILE A 14 6.51 -1.03 7.32
CA ILE A 14 6.25 -2.43 6.99
C ILE A 14 7.00 -3.31 7.98
N ASN A 15 6.25 -3.91 8.89
CA ASN A 15 6.80 -4.91 9.82
C ASN A 15 6.89 -6.29 9.16
N GLU A 16 7.48 -7.24 9.88
CA GLU A 16 7.67 -8.61 9.38
C GLU A 16 6.36 -9.30 9.03
N GLU A 17 5.28 -9.07 9.78
CA GLU A 17 3.97 -9.65 9.53
C GLU A 17 3.41 -9.19 8.18
N ILE A 18 3.43 -7.89 7.91
CA ILE A 18 2.97 -7.30 6.63
C ILE A 18 3.84 -7.81 5.49
N HIS A 19 5.16 -7.83 5.69
CA HIS A 19 6.09 -8.34 4.68
C HIS A 19 5.82 -9.80 4.33
N ARG A 20 5.62 -10.67 5.35
CA ARG A 20 5.28 -12.09 5.15
C ARG A 20 3.95 -12.25 4.41
N ALA A 21 2.94 -11.44 4.75
CA ALA A 21 1.65 -11.45 4.04
C ALA A 21 1.82 -11.05 2.57
N GLY A 22 2.63 -10.03 2.29
CA GLY A 22 2.96 -9.61 0.91
C GLY A 22 3.68 -10.71 0.13
N VAL A 23 4.66 -11.39 0.73
CA VAL A 23 5.36 -12.52 0.08
C VAL A 23 4.41 -13.68 -0.19
N ALA A 24 3.53 -14.02 0.76
CA ALA A 24 2.53 -15.07 0.56
C ALA A 24 1.57 -14.73 -0.59
N ALA A 25 1.11 -13.48 -0.66
CA ALA A 25 0.28 -12.99 -1.75
C ALA A 25 1.02 -13.02 -3.10
N LEU A 26 2.33 -12.71 -3.11
CA LEU A 26 3.15 -12.73 -4.33
C LEU A 26 3.28 -14.15 -4.88
N LEU A 27 3.56 -15.11 -4.00
CA LEU A 27 3.62 -16.53 -4.37
C LEU A 27 2.27 -17.04 -4.87
N ALA A 28 1.16 -16.59 -4.28
CA ALA A 28 -0.20 -16.95 -4.70
C ALA A 28 -0.63 -16.28 -6.02
N ALA A 29 -0.14 -15.06 -6.30
CA ALA A 29 -0.48 -14.32 -7.52
C ALA A 29 0.10 -14.95 -8.80
N GLY A 30 1.10 -15.83 -8.69
CA GLY A 30 1.71 -16.52 -9.83
C GLY A 30 2.44 -15.57 -10.79
N ARG A 31 2.27 -15.75 -12.10
CA ARG A 31 2.92 -14.91 -13.14
C ARG A 31 2.20 -13.59 -13.45
N LYS A 32 1.34 -13.09 -12.56
CA LYS A 32 0.74 -11.75 -12.72
C LYS A 32 1.81 -10.67 -12.56
N LYS A 33 1.67 -9.54 -13.26
CA LYS A 33 2.61 -8.40 -13.24
C LYS A 33 2.63 -7.61 -11.92
N LEU A 34 2.21 -8.22 -10.81
CA LEU A 34 2.19 -7.58 -9.50
C LEU A 34 3.55 -7.71 -8.83
N THR A 35 4.03 -6.62 -8.23
CA THR A 35 5.25 -6.63 -7.45
C THR A 35 4.96 -6.90 -5.97
N LEU A 36 6.00 -7.26 -5.20
CA LEU A 36 5.89 -7.36 -3.75
C LEU A 36 5.43 -6.03 -3.13
N VAL A 37 5.89 -4.91 -3.67
CA VAL A 37 5.58 -3.57 -3.17
C VAL A 37 4.09 -3.25 -3.37
N ASP A 38 3.51 -3.62 -4.51
CA ASP A 38 2.07 -3.41 -4.76
C ASP A 38 1.23 -4.19 -3.75
N LEU A 39 1.55 -5.47 -3.57
CA LEU A 39 0.83 -6.36 -2.66
C LEU A 39 0.93 -5.92 -1.19
N VAL A 40 2.11 -5.48 -0.77
CA VAL A 40 2.31 -4.89 0.56
C VAL A 40 1.51 -3.59 0.70
N SER A 41 1.52 -2.73 -0.33
CA SER A 41 0.76 -1.48 -0.33
C SER A 41 -0.75 -1.74 -0.22
N PHE A 42 -1.29 -2.69 -0.97
CA PHE A 42 -2.71 -3.08 -0.87
C PHE A 42 -3.04 -3.63 0.52
N ASN A 43 -2.17 -4.47 1.08
CA ASN A 43 -2.35 -5.00 2.43
C ASN A 43 -2.42 -3.86 3.47
N VAL A 44 -1.48 -2.92 3.43
CA VAL A 44 -1.47 -1.77 4.34
C VAL A 44 -2.72 -0.91 4.16
N MET A 45 -3.08 -0.58 2.92
CA MET A 45 -4.28 0.20 2.64
C MET A 45 -5.54 -0.48 3.18
N HIS A 46 -5.70 -1.80 2.99
CA HIS A 46 -6.81 -2.55 3.55
C HIS A 46 -6.82 -2.56 5.08
N ARG A 47 -5.66 -2.79 5.72
CA ARG A 47 -5.55 -2.78 7.19
C ARG A 47 -5.91 -1.42 7.79
N LEU A 48 -5.59 -0.34 7.08
CA LEU A 48 -5.87 1.04 7.52
C LEU A 48 -7.24 1.55 7.05
N GLY A 49 -8.01 0.75 6.30
CA GLY A 49 -9.30 1.17 5.76
C GLY A 49 -9.21 2.27 4.69
N LEU A 50 -8.05 2.41 4.03
CA LEU A 50 -7.82 3.40 2.98
C LEU A 50 -8.35 2.89 1.64
N GLN A 51 -9.14 3.73 0.97
CA GLN A 51 -9.73 3.42 -0.34
C GLN A 51 -9.10 4.22 -1.48
N THR A 52 -8.39 5.30 -1.16
CA THR A 52 -7.84 6.23 -2.14
C THR A 52 -6.32 6.14 -2.15
N ALA A 53 -5.74 5.95 -3.34
CA ALA A 53 -4.30 5.93 -3.55
C ALA A 53 -3.89 7.12 -4.42
N PHE A 54 -2.81 7.79 -4.04
CA PHE A 54 -2.12 8.70 -4.94
C PHE A 54 -1.10 7.88 -5.74
N ALA A 55 -1.52 7.34 -6.87
CA ALA A 55 -0.73 6.38 -7.64
C ALA A 55 -1.09 6.43 -9.13
N LEU A 56 -0.08 6.41 -9.98
CA LEU A 56 -0.22 6.31 -11.43
C LEU A 56 -0.26 4.86 -11.93
N ASP A 57 -0.09 3.89 -11.03
CA ASP A 57 -0.11 2.46 -11.37
C ASP A 57 -1.55 1.94 -11.55
N THR A 58 -1.78 1.29 -12.69
CA THR A 58 -3.05 0.63 -13.04
C THR A 58 -3.44 -0.49 -12.09
N HIS A 59 -2.47 -1.17 -11.45
CA HIS A 59 -2.75 -2.28 -10.54
C HIS A 59 -3.58 -1.85 -9.33
N PHE A 60 -3.44 -0.62 -8.85
CA PHE A 60 -4.27 -0.09 -7.75
C PHE A 60 -5.74 0.02 -8.17
N LYS A 61 -6.00 0.51 -9.39
CA LYS A 61 -7.37 0.57 -9.94
C LYS A 61 -7.96 -0.82 -10.11
N GLU A 62 -7.16 -1.79 -10.58
CA GLU A 62 -7.59 -3.19 -10.75
C GLU A 62 -7.95 -3.87 -9.42
N GLN A 63 -7.35 -3.43 -8.30
CA GLN A 63 -7.72 -3.88 -6.95
C GLN A 63 -8.90 -3.10 -6.34
N GLY A 64 -9.51 -2.17 -7.09
CA GLY A 64 -10.68 -1.42 -6.66
C GLY A 64 -10.38 -0.15 -5.86
N PHE A 65 -9.13 0.30 -5.81
CA PHE A 65 -8.80 1.57 -5.18
C PHE A 65 -9.15 2.77 -6.09
N ILE A 66 -9.51 3.88 -5.46
CA ILE A 66 -9.71 5.16 -6.14
C ILE A 66 -8.32 5.79 -6.33
N CYS A 67 -7.80 5.79 -7.56
CA CYS A 67 -6.53 6.44 -7.84
C CYS A 67 -6.70 7.91 -8.20
N LEU A 68 -5.99 8.78 -7.48
CA LEU A 68 -5.84 10.19 -7.77
C LEU A 68 -4.62 10.41 -8.70
N PRO A 69 -4.68 11.40 -9.61
CA PRO A 69 -3.57 11.77 -10.49
C PRO A 69 -2.41 12.40 -9.74
#